data_AF-A0A3P7MJT1-F1
#
_entry.id   AF-A0A3P7MJT1-F1
#
_cell.length_a   1.000
_cell.length_b   1.000
_cell.length_c   1.000
_cell.angle_alpha   90.00
_cell.angle_beta   90.00
_cell.angle_gamma   90.00
#
_symmetry.space_group_name_H-M   'P 1'
#
loop_
_entity.id
_entity.type
_entity.pdbx_description
1 polymer ?
#
loop_
_entity_poly.entity_id
_entity_poly.type
_entity_poly.pdbx_seq_one_letter_code
_entity_poly.pdbx_strand_id
1 'polypeptide(L)'
;MFMCIGAFLGSTFIHGLLGFPPVQGLALLGGAVWSIGNAFVLQIMNHLGMALTTLVCSVLSCLTGWATSRYGLLGLPAAVPASVALNYFGIILLLIG
;
A
#
# COMPACT_ATOMS: atom_id res chain seq x y z
N MET A 1 3.86 -7.77 -13.98
CA MET A 1 3.17 -7.31 -15.21
C MET A 1 1.71 -7.77 -15.28
N PHE A 2 1.41 -9.07 -15.14
CA PHE A 2 0.03 -9.59 -15.18
C PHE A 2 -0.92 -8.89 -14.18
N MET A 3 -0.46 -8.58 -12.97
CA MET A 3 -1.27 -7.87 -11.98
C MET A 3 -1.63 -6.43 -12.41
N CYS A 4 -0.72 -5.70 -13.05
CA CYS A 4 -0.98 -4.34 -13.53
C CYS A 4 -1.99 -4.34 -14.69
N ILE A 5 -1.87 -5.30 -15.60
CA ILE A 5 -2.81 -5.50 -16.71
C ILE A 5 -4.20 -5.86 -16.15
N GLY A 6 -4.26 -6.79 -15.18
CA GLY A 6 -5.51 -7.17 -14.52
C GLY A 6 -6.18 -6.01 -13.79
N ALA A 7 -5.42 -5.20 -13.07
CA ALA A 7 -5.92 -3.99 -12.41
C ALA A 7 -6.47 -2.98 -13.42
N PHE A 8 -5.77 -2.75 -14.55
CA PHE A 8 -6.24 -1.85 -15.61
C PHE A 8 -7.54 -2.34 -16.26
N LEU A 9 -7.61 -3.62 -16.64
CA LEU A 9 -8.80 -4.21 -17.25
C LEU A 9 -10.00 -4.19 -16.29
N GLY A 10 -9.79 -4.61 -15.04
CA GLY A 10 -10.83 -4.57 -14.01
C GLY A 10 -11.33 -3.15 -13.74
N SER A 11 -10.42 -2.19 -13.61
CA SER A 11 -10.77 -0.78 -13.38
C SER A 11 -11.55 -0.18 -14.54
N THR A 12 -11.15 -0.49 -15.78
CA THR A 12 -11.80 -0.02 -17.02
C THR A 12 -13.20 -0.62 -17.17
N PHE A 13 -13.36 -1.91 -16.86
CA PHE A 13 -14.66 -2.58 -16.89
C PHE A 13 -15.65 -1.95 -15.89
N ILE A 14 -15.21 -1.72 -14.65
CA ILE A 14 -16.03 -1.08 -13.62
C ILE A 14 -16.37 0.37 -14.00
N HIS A 15 -15.41 1.15 -14.53
CA HIS A 15 -15.69 2.52 -15.00
C HIS A 15 -16.68 2.55 -16.17
N GLY A 16 -16.65 1.55 -17.05
CA GLY A 16 -17.63 1.39 -18.13
C GLY A 16 -19.05 1.13 -17.62
N LEU A 17 -19.20 0.34 -16.54
CA LEU A 17 -20.50 0.09 -15.91
C LEU A 17 -21.04 1.31 -15.14
N LEU A 18 -20.16 2.13 -14.55
CA LEU A 18 -20.53 3.34 -13.82
C LEU A 18 -20.74 4.59 -14.70
N GLY A 19 -20.64 4.49 -16.03
CA GLY A 19 -20.92 5.60 -16.93
C GLY A 19 -19.89 6.74 -16.88
N PHE A 20 -18.59 6.40 -16.72
CA PHE A 20 -17.47 7.35 -16.68
C PHE A 20 -17.59 8.46 -15.62
N PRO A 21 -17.50 8.10 -14.32
CA PRO A 21 -17.39 9.09 -13.25
C PRO A 21 -16.11 9.95 -13.39
N PRO A 22 -16.07 11.15 -12.77
CA PRO A 22 -14.92 12.03 -12.83
C PRO A 22 -13.67 11.35 -12.25
N VAL A 23 -12.55 11.47 -12.96
CA VAL A 23 -11.28 10.83 -12.61
C VAL A 23 -10.77 11.41 -11.28
N GLN A 24 -10.76 10.57 -10.25
CA GLN A 24 -10.19 10.95 -8.95
C GLN A 24 -8.66 10.90 -9.03
N GLY A 25 -8.02 12.06 -9.13
CA GLY A 25 -6.56 12.17 -9.30
C GLY A 25 -5.76 11.45 -8.21
N LEU A 26 -6.26 11.44 -6.97
CA LEU A 26 -5.64 10.71 -5.86
C LEU A 26 -5.64 9.19 -6.07
N ALA A 27 -6.72 8.65 -6.66
CA ALA A 27 -6.82 7.24 -6.99
C ALA A 27 -5.88 6.87 -8.15
N LEU A 28 -5.73 7.76 -9.13
CA LEU A 28 -4.78 7.58 -10.24
C LEU A 28 -3.32 7.55 -9.74
N LEU A 29 -2.95 8.47 -8.84
CA LEU A 29 -1.61 8.49 -8.23
C LEU A 29 -1.35 7.21 -7.42
N GLY A 30 -2.34 6.74 -6.64
CA GLY A 30 -2.25 5.48 -5.92
C GLY A 30 -2.01 4.27 -6.85
N GLY A 31 -2.75 4.20 -7.96
CA GLY A 31 -2.57 3.15 -8.97
C GLY A 31 -1.21 3.20 -9.68
N ALA A 32 -0.69 4.40 -9.95
CA ALA A 32 0.64 4.59 -10.52
C ALA A 32 1.75 4.14 -9.55
N VAL A 33 1.69 4.55 -8.28
CA VAL A 33 2.63 4.14 -7.23
C VAL A 33 2.59 2.62 -7.03
N TRP A 34 1.41 2.02 -7.01
CA TRP A 34 1.25 0.57 -6.90
C TRP A 34 1.88 -0.17 -8.09
N SER A 35 1.68 0.31 -9.31
CA SER A 35 2.24 -0.30 -10.52
C SER A 35 3.77 -0.24 -10.55
N ILE A 36 4.34 0.89 -10.14
CA ILE A 36 5.79 1.08 -10.00
C ILE A 36 6.35 0.13 -8.93
N GLY A 37 5.71 0.08 -7.75
CA GLY A 37 6.13 -0.81 -6.66
C GLY A 37 6.17 -2.28 -7.08
N ASN A 38 5.14 -2.76 -7.80
CA ASN A 38 5.11 -4.13 -8.30
C ASN A 38 6.17 -4.42 -9.38
N ALA A 39 6.54 -3.43 -10.19
CA ALA A 39 7.62 -3.58 -11.17
C ALA A 39 8.98 -3.71 -10.50
N PHE A 40 9.25 -2.89 -9.48
CA PHE A 40 10.52 -2.90 -8.74
C PHE A 40 10.66 -4.09 -7.79
N VAL A 41 9.58 -4.57 -7.18
CA VAL A 41 9.60 -5.74 -6.27
C VAL A 41 10.18 -6.98 -6.96
N LEU A 42 9.83 -7.22 -8.23
CA LEU A 42 10.37 -8.34 -8.99
C LEU A 42 11.88 -8.21 -9.24
N GLN A 43 12.35 -6.99 -9.50
CA GLN A 43 13.78 -6.72 -9.65
C GLN A 43 14.54 -6.98 -8.35
N ILE A 44 13.99 -6.50 -7.23
CA ILE A 44 14.58 -6.69 -5.89
C ILE A 44 14.58 -8.17 -5.49
N MET A 45 13.49 -8.90 -5.75
CA MET A 45 13.39 -10.35 -5.51
C MET A 45 14.49 -11.13 -6.22
N ASN A 46 14.84 -10.76 -7.46
CA ASN A 46 15.90 -11.42 -8.22
C ASN A 46 17.31 -11.15 -7.67
N HIS A 47 17.53 -10.03 -6.97
CA HIS A 47 18.84 -9.67 -6.44
C HIS A 47 19.06 -10.08 -4.97
N LEU A 48 18.04 -9.90 -4.10
CA LEU A 48 18.14 -10.15 -2.65
C LEU A 48 17.50 -11.48 -2.23
N GLY A 49 16.69 -12.09 -3.09
CA GLY A 49 15.93 -13.29 -2.79
C GLY A 49 14.49 -13.00 -2.33
N MET A 50 13.65 -14.04 -2.47
CA MET A 50 12.21 -13.98 -2.23
C MET A 50 11.86 -13.67 -0.78
N ALA A 51 12.50 -14.35 0.17
CA ALA A 51 12.15 -14.24 1.60
C ALA A 51 12.37 -12.82 2.14
N LEU A 52 13.55 -12.23 1.90
CA LEU A 52 13.89 -10.87 2.33
C LEU A 52 12.95 -9.83 1.72
N THR A 53 12.69 -9.93 0.41
CA THR A 53 11.82 -8.96 -0.26
C THR A 53 10.39 -9.01 0.27
N THR A 54 9.87 -10.22 0.53
CA THR A 54 8.52 -10.40 1.08
C THR A 54 8.40 -9.88 2.51
N LEU A 55 9.45 -10.05 3.33
CA LEU A 55 9.52 -9.51 4.68
C LEU A 55 9.52 -7.97 4.67
N VAL A 56 10.37 -7.36 3.85
CA VAL A 56 10.42 -5.90 3.68
C VAL A 56 9.07 -5.34 3.19
N CYS A 57 8.44 -5.98 2.21
CA CYS A 57 7.12 -5.56 1.74
C CYS A 57 6.04 -5.65 2.83
N SER A 58 6.11 -6.66 3.70
CA SER A 58 5.16 -6.85 4.81
C SER A 58 5.35 -5.79 5.89
N VAL A 59 6.60 -5.49 6.26
CA VAL A 59 6.95 -4.41 7.20
C VAL A 59 6.51 -3.05 6.66
N LEU A 60 6.77 -2.75 5.39
CA LEU A 60 6.33 -1.51 4.74
C LEU A 60 4.80 -1.39 4.72
N SER A 61 4.08 -2.49 4.47
CA SER A 61 2.60 -2.50 4.49
C SER A 61 2.05 -2.24 5.89
N CYS A 62 2.67 -2.82 6.92
CA CYS A 62 2.29 -2.55 8.31
C CYS A 62 2.60 -1.11 8.73
N LEU A 63 3.77 -0.58 8.34
CA LEU A 63 4.18 0.78 8.67
C LEU A 63 3.32 1.82 7.97
N THR A 64 3.01 1.62 6.70
CA THR A 64 2.08 2.49 5.95
C THR A 64 0.68 2.43 6.53
N GLY A 65 0.17 1.24 6.89
CA GLY A 65 -1.11 1.08 7.58
C GLY A 65 -1.16 1.75 8.96
N TRP A 66 -0.06 1.69 9.71
CA TRP A 66 0.10 2.44 10.96
C TRP A 66 0.08 3.95 10.73
N ALA A 67 0.85 4.44 9.76
CA ALA A 67 0.94 5.87 9.45
C ALA A 67 -0.40 6.44 8.96
N THR A 68 -1.11 5.74 8.07
CA THR A 68 -2.44 6.17 7.60
C THR A 68 -3.47 6.20 8.72
N SER A 69 -3.44 5.21 9.63
CA SER A 69 -4.34 5.15 10.79
C SER A 69 -4.04 6.21 11.86
N ARG A 70 -2.75 6.53 12.08
CA ARG A 70 -2.31 7.51 13.08
C ARG A 70 -2.60 8.94 12.65
N TYR A 71 -2.38 9.26 11.37
CA TYR A 71 -2.52 10.60 10.83
C TYR A 71 -3.87 10.83 10.12
N GLY A 72 -4.73 9.81 10.02
CA GLY A 72 -6.04 9.93 9.35
C GLY A 72 -5.93 10.32 7.88
N LEU A 73 -4.78 10.06 7.26
CA LEU A 73 -4.52 10.43 5.88
C LEU A 73 -5.44 9.60 4.97
N LEU A 74 -6.13 10.26 4.02
CA LEU A 74 -7.15 9.69 3.11
C LEU A 74 -8.61 9.68 3.62
N GLY A 75 -8.96 10.47 4.64
CA GLY A 75 -10.36 10.63 5.09
C GLY A 75 -10.80 9.63 6.17
N LEU A 76 -9.84 8.93 6.78
CA LEU A 76 -10.04 8.05 7.92
C LEU A 76 -10.08 8.89 9.21
N PRO A 77 -10.99 8.62 10.16
CA PRO A 77 -10.99 9.28 11.46
C PRO A 77 -9.67 8.96 12.18
N ALA A 78 -8.93 9.98 12.60
CA ALA A 78 -7.67 9.80 13.29
C ALA A 78 -7.89 8.97 14.57
N ALA A 79 -7.39 7.73 14.57
CA ALA A 79 -7.45 6.89 15.74
C ALA A 79 -6.38 7.39 16.71
N VAL A 80 -6.77 8.26 17.65
CA VAL A 80 -5.90 8.69 18.76
C VAL A 80 -5.66 7.44 19.63
N PRO A 81 -4.42 6.90 19.67
CA PRO A 81 -4.15 5.70 20.42
C PRO A 81 -4.32 5.99 21.92
N ALA A 82 -4.96 5.06 22.62
CA ALA A 82 -5.18 5.13 24.06
C ALA A 82 -3.86 5.23 24.87
N SER A 83 -2.74 4.72 24.32
CA SER A 83 -1.40 4.99 24.83
C SER A 83 -0.37 5.09 23.70
N VAL A 84 0.38 6.20 23.67
CA VAL A 84 1.40 6.46 22.66
C VAL A 84 2.62 5.54 22.86
N ALA A 85 2.97 5.22 24.11
CA ALA A 85 4.11 4.37 24.44
C ALA A 85 3.96 2.93 23.92
N LEU A 86 2.79 2.32 24.09
CA LEU A 86 2.53 0.94 23.64
C LEU A 86 2.52 0.83 22.11
N ASN A 87 2.06 1.89 21.46
CA ASN A 87 1.99 1.97 20.01
C ASN A 87 3.40 2.04 19.39
N TYR A 88 4.30 2.87 19.91
CA TYR A 88 5.71 2.90 19.47
C TYR A 88 6.44 1.59 19.79
N PHE A 89 6.16 0.95 20.93
CA PHE A 89 6.76 -0.34 21.27
C PHE A 89 6.35 -1.44 20.27
N GLY A 90 5.08 -1.46 19.85
CA GLY A 90 4.59 -2.37 18.81
C GLY A 90 5.28 -2.17 17.46
N ILE A 91 5.57 -0.92 17.07
CA ILE A 91 6.30 -0.63 15.82
C ILE A 91 7.75 -1.11 15.92
N ILE A 92 8.43 -0.87 17.06
CA ILE A 92 9.81 -1.31 17.26
C ILE A 92 9.90 -2.83 17.19
N LEU A 93 8.97 -3.54 17.84
CA LEU A 93 8.90 -5.00 17.76
C LEU A 93 8.67 -5.49 16.32
N LEU A 94 7.80 -4.80 15.57
CA LEU A 94 7.48 -5.12 14.17
C LEU A 94 8.65 -4.86 13.21
N LEU A 95 9.55 -3.93 13.54
CA LEU A 95 10.78 -3.66 12.77
C LEU A 95 11.89 -4.69 13.07
N ILE A 96 11.86 -5.33 14.23
CA ILE A 96 12.88 -6.31 14.65
C ILE A 96 12.54 -7.73 14.18
N GLY A 97 11.24 -8.07 14.07
CA GLY A 97 10.75 -9.38 13.61
C GLY A 97 10.82 -9.55 12.10
#